data_AF-A0A0P9YKM7-F1
#
_entry.id   AF-A0A0P9YKM7-F1
#
_cell.length_a   1.000
_cell.length_b   1.000
_cell.length_c   1.000
_cell.angle_alpha   90.00
_cell.angle_beta   90.00
_cell.angle_gamma   90.00
#
_symmetry.space_group_name_H-M   'P 1'
#
loop_
_entity.id
_entity.type
_entity.pdbx_description
1 polymer ?
#
loop_
_entity_poly.entity_id
_entity_poly.type
_entity_poly.pdbx_seq_one_letter_code
_entity_poly.pdbx_strand_id
1 'polypeptide(L)'
;MQELRELIISPTPLPLDDDLRYILGRANFSCMSIAQGLRLLGYQIPEKSEDEQAAAIHWMLSHYLRDPVNWRSNASDEFQCGADVEAPIRPGSHQPGV
;
A
#
# COMPACT_ATOMS: atom_id res chain seq x y z
N MET A 1 -28.38 -11.12 18.84
CA MET A 1 -28.01 -12.19 17.86
C MET A 1 -28.48 -11.89 16.43
N GLN A 2 -29.62 -11.21 16.22
CA GLN A 2 -30.12 -10.89 14.88
C GLN A 2 -29.38 -9.71 14.22
N GLU A 3 -29.14 -8.62 14.95
CA GLU A 3 -28.37 -7.47 14.43
C GLU A 3 -26.91 -7.80 14.07
N LEU A 4 -26.26 -8.66 14.87
CA LEU A 4 -24.89 -9.11 14.57
C LEU A 4 -24.83 -9.93 13.26
N ARG A 5 -25.90 -10.66 12.92
CA ARG A 5 -25.99 -11.39 11.65
C ARG A 5 -26.21 -10.42 10.49
N GLU A 6 -27.07 -9.41 10.64
CA GLU A 6 -27.30 -8.41 9.60
C GLU A 6 -26.03 -7.61 9.26
N LEU A 7 -25.20 -7.28 10.26
CA LEU A 7 -23.91 -6.62 10.07
C LEU A 7 -22.88 -7.48 9.32
N ILE A 8 -23.00 -8.81 9.36
CA ILE A 8 -22.08 -9.74 8.67
C ILE A 8 -22.58 -10.08 7.25
N ILE A 9 -23.90 -10.04 7.02
CA ILE A 9 -24.52 -10.42 5.74
C ILE A 9 -24.65 -9.23 4.78
N SER A 10 -24.73 -8.00 5.30
CA SER A 10 -24.81 -6.80 4.47
C SER A 10 -23.43 -6.38 3.92
N PRO A 11 -23.33 -5.98 2.64
CA PRO A 11 -22.12 -5.37 2.11
C PRO A 11 -21.76 -4.13 2.91
N THR A 12 -20.46 -3.95 3.22
CA THR A 12 -19.99 -2.72 3.87
C THR A 12 -20.27 -1.52 2.97
N PRO A 13 -21.10 -0.55 3.40
CA PRO A 13 -21.35 0.64 2.60
C PRO A 13 -20.12 1.54 2.64
N LEU A 14 -19.40 1.60 1.52
CA LEU A 14 -18.29 2.53 1.35
C LEU A 14 -18.78 3.72 0.50
N PRO A 15 -18.70 4.96 1.00
CA PRO A 15 -19.04 6.12 0.19
C PRO A 15 -18.07 6.20 -1.00
N LEU A 16 -18.59 6.31 -2.21
CA LEU A 16 -17.78 6.55 -3.40
C LEU A 16 -17.37 8.02 -3.45
N ASP A 17 -16.53 8.43 -2.51
CA ASP A 17 -15.90 9.74 -2.47
C ASP A 17 -14.73 9.84 -3.47
N ASP A 18 -14.06 10.98 -3.50
CA ASP A 18 -12.99 11.22 -4.46
C ASP A 18 -11.77 10.31 -4.23
N ASP A 19 -11.55 9.88 -2.99
CA ASP A 19 -10.46 8.98 -2.63
C ASP A 19 -10.75 7.55 -3.07
N LEU A 20 -11.97 7.07 -2.82
CA LEU A 20 -12.36 5.75 -3.27
C LEU A 20 -12.45 5.69 -4.81
N ARG A 21 -12.91 6.78 -5.47
CA ARG A 21 -12.81 6.90 -6.95
C ARG A 21 -11.37 6.86 -7.43
N TYR A 22 -10.47 7.57 -6.74
CA TYR A 22 -9.05 7.58 -7.07
C TYR A 22 -8.43 6.18 -6.95
N ILE A 23 -8.73 5.45 -5.87
CA ILE A 23 -8.19 4.11 -5.60
C ILE A 23 -8.76 3.09 -6.59
N LEU A 24 -10.09 3.02 -6.72
CA LEU A 24 -10.75 2.00 -7.55
C LEU A 24 -10.67 2.31 -9.05
N GLY A 25 -10.47 3.56 -9.43
CA GLY A 25 -10.36 3.99 -10.83
C GLY A 25 -8.98 3.81 -11.45
N ARG A 26 -8.00 3.25 -10.73
CA ARG A 26 -6.62 3.09 -11.22
C ARG A 26 -6.58 2.13 -12.42
N ALA A 27 -6.09 2.61 -13.55
CA ALA A 27 -5.81 1.75 -14.71
C ALA A 27 -4.60 0.82 -14.44
N ASN A 28 -4.61 -0.38 -15.01
CA ASN A 28 -3.59 -1.41 -14.76
C ASN A 28 -2.16 -0.89 -14.99
N PHE A 29 -1.93 -0.17 -16.10
CA PHE A 29 -0.61 0.37 -16.46
C PHE A 29 -0.06 1.39 -15.45
N SER A 30 -0.92 1.98 -14.61
CA SER A 30 -0.53 2.92 -13.56
C SER A 30 -0.13 2.25 -12.25
N CYS A 31 -0.30 0.92 -12.14
CA CYS A 31 -0.10 0.19 -10.88
C CYS A 31 1.26 -0.52 -10.80
N MET A 32 1.99 -0.64 -11.92
CA MET A 32 3.27 -1.33 -11.99
C MET A 32 4.31 -0.77 -11.00
N SER A 33 4.45 0.55 -10.92
CA SER A 33 5.42 1.19 -10.00
C SER A 33 5.09 0.95 -8.53
N ILE A 34 3.79 0.93 -8.18
CA ILE A 34 3.34 0.59 -6.83
C ILE A 34 3.66 -0.88 -6.55
N ALA A 35 3.32 -1.80 -7.45
CA ALA A 35 3.61 -3.22 -7.27
C ALA A 35 5.11 -3.50 -7.13
N GLN A 36 5.96 -2.80 -7.89
CA GLN A 36 7.42 -2.86 -7.72
C GLN A 36 7.86 -2.39 -6.33
N GLY A 37 7.36 -1.24 -5.86
CA GLY A 37 7.62 -0.77 -4.51
C GLY A 37 7.18 -1.78 -3.45
N LEU A 38 5.98 -2.35 -3.59
CA LEU A 38 5.47 -3.37 -2.67
C LEU A 38 6.35 -4.64 -2.66
N ARG A 39 6.90 -5.05 -3.80
CA ARG A 39 7.86 -6.17 -3.82
C ARG A 39 9.12 -5.87 -3.01
N LEU A 40 9.63 -4.62 -3.05
CA LEU A 40 10.77 -4.20 -2.22
C LEU A 40 10.42 -4.24 -0.72
N LEU A 41 9.16 -3.99 -0.36
CA LEU A 41 8.64 -4.17 1.00
C LEU A 41 8.42 -5.65 1.38
N GLY A 42 8.72 -6.60 0.49
CA GLY A 42 8.62 -8.04 0.72
C GLY A 42 7.32 -8.70 0.25
N TYR A 43 6.39 -7.96 -0.35
CA TYR A 43 5.15 -8.53 -0.88
C TYR A 43 5.43 -9.42 -2.09
N GLN A 44 4.78 -10.59 -2.13
CA GLN A 44 4.89 -11.52 -3.26
C GLN A 44 3.78 -11.21 -4.27
N ILE A 45 4.13 -10.51 -5.36
CA ILE A 45 3.20 -10.07 -6.40
C ILE A 45 3.69 -10.59 -7.75
N PRO A 46 2.92 -11.43 -8.48
CA PRO A 46 3.27 -11.85 -9.83
C PRO A 46 3.51 -10.67 -10.79
N GLU A 47 4.44 -10.81 -11.74
CA GLU A 47 4.67 -9.83 -12.81
C GLU A 47 3.61 -9.95 -13.92
N LYS A 48 2.35 -9.78 -13.53
CA LYS A 48 1.18 -9.79 -14.42
C LYS A 48 0.30 -8.59 -14.09
N SER A 49 -0.13 -7.85 -15.12
CA SER A 49 -0.78 -6.55 -14.97
C SER A 49 -2.00 -6.55 -14.05
N GLU A 50 -2.81 -7.60 -14.10
CA GLU A 50 -4.01 -7.78 -13.29
C GLU A 50 -3.67 -8.02 -11.82
N ASP A 51 -2.62 -8.81 -11.55
CA ASP A 51 -2.14 -9.08 -10.20
C ASP A 51 -1.51 -7.84 -9.58
N GLU A 52 -0.76 -7.06 -10.36
CA GLU A 52 -0.17 -5.78 -9.94
C GLU A 52 -1.25 -4.74 -9.61
N GLN A 53 -2.29 -4.63 -10.45
CA GLN A 53 -3.42 -3.75 -10.19
C GLN A 53 -4.16 -4.17 -8.93
N ALA A 54 -4.47 -5.47 -8.79
CA ALA A 54 -5.17 -5.99 -7.63
C ALA A 54 -4.39 -5.71 -6.34
N ALA A 55 -3.08 -5.97 -6.32
CA ALA A 55 -2.22 -5.70 -5.18
C ALA A 55 -2.18 -4.20 -4.82
N ALA A 56 -2.01 -3.33 -5.82
CA ALA A 56 -1.97 -1.88 -5.61
C ALA A 56 -3.30 -1.36 -5.05
N ILE A 57 -4.43 -1.72 -5.66
CA ILE A 57 -5.77 -1.31 -5.21
C ILE A 57 -6.05 -1.83 -3.80
N HIS A 58 -5.78 -3.13 -3.55
CA HIS A 58 -5.99 -3.73 -2.24
C HIS A 58 -5.18 -3.04 -1.15
N TRP A 59 -3.91 -2.72 -1.43
CA TRP A 59 -3.04 -2.04 -0.49
C TRP A 59 -3.51 -0.61 -0.20
N MET A 60 -3.80 0.20 -1.22
CA MET A 60 -4.34 1.55 -1.05
C MET A 60 -5.68 1.55 -0.30
N LEU A 61 -6.57 0.63 -0.67
CA LEU A 61 -7.88 0.49 -0.02
C LEU A 61 -7.74 0.11 1.46
N SER A 62 -6.79 -0.76 1.80
CA SER A 62 -6.55 -1.16 3.20
C SER A 62 -6.13 0.03 4.06
N HIS A 63 -5.27 0.91 3.54
CA HIS A 63 -4.90 2.16 4.20
C HIS A 63 -6.08 3.12 4.35
N TYR A 64 -6.88 3.29 3.29
CA TYR A 64 -8.08 4.12 3.32
C TYR A 64 -9.10 3.62 4.35
N LEU A 65 -9.38 2.31 4.39
CA LEU A 65 -10.32 1.74 5.35
C LEU A 65 -9.86 1.88 6.80
N ARG A 66 -8.54 1.92 7.04
CA ARG A 66 -7.97 2.09 8.38
C ARG A 66 -8.05 3.53 8.87
N ASP A 67 -7.71 4.49 8.03
CA ASP A 67 -7.74 5.93 8.34
C ASP A 67 -8.01 6.74 7.07
N PRO A 68 -9.28 6.99 6.71
CA PRO A 68 -9.64 7.69 5.48
C PRO A 68 -9.07 9.12 5.38
N VAL A 69 -8.73 9.74 6.50
CA VAL A 69 -8.21 11.12 6.53
C VAL A 69 -6.72 11.15 6.21
N ASN A 70 -5.94 10.21 6.76
CA ASN A 70 -4.49 10.23 6.66
C ASN A 70 -3.89 9.11 5.78
N TRP A 71 -4.72 8.34 5.07
CA TRP A 71 -4.28 7.14 4.36
C TRP A 71 -3.12 7.38 3.39
N ARG A 72 -3.08 8.52 2.69
CA ARG A 72 -1.99 8.85 1.76
C ARG A 72 -0.65 9.03 2.48
N SER A 73 -0.67 9.73 3.62
CA SER A 73 0.52 9.91 4.44
C SER A 73 0.97 8.56 5.01
N ASN A 74 0.04 7.78 5.58
CA ASN A 74 0.34 6.46 6.14
C ASN A 74 0.93 5.51 5.08
N ALA A 75 0.36 5.50 3.87
CA ALA A 75 0.83 4.75 2.73
C ALA A 75 2.23 5.19 2.27
N SER A 76 2.48 6.51 2.23
CA SER A 76 3.79 7.07 1.88
C SER A 76 4.86 6.75 2.94
N ASP A 77 4.51 6.82 4.22
CA ASP A 77 5.42 6.52 5.32
C ASP A 77 5.82 5.04 5.32
N GLU A 78 4.90 4.13 4.99
CA GLU A 78 5.22 2.71 4.81
C GLU A 78 6.23 2.48 3.68
N PHE A 79 6.06 3.16 2.54
CA PHE A 79 7.02 3.11 1.44
C PHE A 79 8.40 3.64 1.83
N GLN A 80 8.45 4.75 2.56
CA GLN A 80 9.71 5.36 2.96
C GLN A 80 10.43 4.53 4.04
N CYS A 81 9.69 3.98 5.01
CA CYS A 81 10.25 3.17 6.09
C CYS A 81 10.92 1.89 5.55
N GLY A 82 10.31 1.21 4.58
CA GLY A 82 10.93 0.02 4.01
C GLY A 82 12.20 0.29 3.19
N ALA A 83 12.34 1.48 2.60
CA ALA A 83 13.56 1.90 1.93
C ALA A 83 14.74 2.07 2.92
N ASP A 84 14.46 2.47 4.16
CA ASP A 84 15.49 2.67 5.20
C ASP A 84 16.00 1.34 5.79
N VAL A 85 15.23 0.26 5.71
CA VAL A 85 15.65 -1.09 6.16
C VAL A 85 16.66 -1.73 5.20
N GLU A 86 16.68 -1.31 3.93
CA GLU A 86 17.52 -1.88 2.87
C GLU A 86 18.82 -1.08 2.60
N ALA A 87 19.04 0.04 3.29
CA ALA A 87 20.30 0.78 3.19
C ALA A 87 21.46 -0.10 3.71
N PRO A 88 22.41 -0.52 2.86
CA PRO A 88 23.54 -1.31 3.33
C PRO A 88 24.34 -0.45 4.29
N ILE A 89 24.70 -1.00 5.46
CA ILE A 89 25.75 -0.44 6.30
C ILE A 89 26.99 -0.35 5.42
N ARG A 90 27.34 0.87 4.97
CA ARG A 90 28.60 1.10 4.26
C ARG A 90 29.74 0.80 5.23
N PRO A 91 30.57 -0.23 5.03
CA PRO A 91 31.73 -0.44 5.87
C PRO A 91 32.78 0.59 5.48
N GLY A 92 33.13 1.48 6.41
CA GLY A 92 34.38 2.22 6.37
C GLY A 92 34.27 3.71 6.05
N SER A 93 34.04 4.51 7.09
CA SER A 93 34.62 5.85 7.19
C SER A 93 35.21 6.04 8.60
N HIS A 94 36.13 5.16 8.96
CA HIS A 94 37.14 5.48 9.97
C HIS A 94 38.38 5.96 9.22
N GLN A 95 38.52 7.27 9.04
CA GLN A 95 39.83 7.86 8.79
C GLN A 95 40.48 8.06 10.17
N PRO A 96 41.62 7.41 10.48
CA PRO A 96 42.46 7.85 11.57
C PRO A 96 43.11 9.16 11.12
N GLY A 97 43.05 10.16 11.99
CA GLY A 97 43.69 11.44 11.76
C GLY A 97 45.19 11.30 11.52
N VAL A 98 45.67 12.15 10.62
CA VAL A 98 47.06 12.64 10.57
C VAL A 98 47.01 14.11 10.24
#